data_AF-A0A7W0R6V9-F1
#
_entry.id   AF-A0A7W0R6V9-F1
#
_cell.length_a   1.000
_cell.length_b   1.000
_cell.length_c   1.000
_cell.angle_alpha   90.00
_cell.angle_beta   90.00
_cell.angle_gamma   90.00
#
_symmetry.space_group_name_H-M   'P 1'
#
loop_
_entity.id
_entity.type
_entity.pdbx_description
1 polymer ?
#
loop_
_entity_poly.entity_id
_entity_poly.type
_entity_poly.pdbx_seq_one_letter_code
_entity_poly.pdbx_strand_id
1 'polypeptide(L)'
;ALAVMLALRRHVRAEAAYGVRGTAGASARSASTVILSGGSIRYASPAQRAELVAAVLDDRGGARGVLLDAEVRCDSRYVLAAAGLLAKDHPTAARGLVRAGGLVD
;
A
#
# COMPACT_ATOMS: atom_id res chain seq x y z
N ALA A 1 4.63 13.50 -0.38
CA ALA A 1 3.24 13.22 -0.83
C ALA A 1 3.12 12.96 -2.33
N LEU A 2 3.51 13.89 -3.21
CA LEU A 2 3.23 13.83 -4.65
C LEU A 2 3.58 12.49 -5.35
N ALA A 3 4.75 11.91 -5.07
CA ALA A 3 5.16 10.64 -5.67
C ALA A 3 4.18 9.49 -5.33
N VAL A 4 3.72 9.41 -4.08
CA VAL A 4 2.73 8.42 -3.63
C VAL A 4 1.40 8.64 -4.35
N MET A 5 0.95 9.89 -4.44
CA MET A 5 -0.29 10.26 -5.11
C MET A 5 -0.28 9.91 -6.61
N LEU A 6 0.82 10.21 -7.29
CA LEU A 6 0.99 9.88 -8.71
C LEU A 6 1.02 8.36 -8.93
N ALA A 7 1.74 7.62 -8.10
CA ALA A 7 1.79 6.17 -8.19
C ALA A 7 0.40 5.55 -8.02
N LEU A 8 -0.34 6.00 -7.01
CA LEU A 8 -1.68 5.49 -6.70
C LEU A 8 -2.69 5.81 -7.82
N ARG A 9 -2.74 7.07 -8.28
CA ARG A 9 -3.62 7.48 -9.38
C ARG A 9 -3.27 6.78 -10.69
N ARG A 10 -1.99 6.55 -10.97
CA ARG A 10 -1.54 5.79 -12.15
C ARG A 10 -2.01 4.34 -12.07
N HIS A 11 -1.93 3.70 -10.91
CA HIS A 11 -2.39 2.32 -10.71
C HIS A 11 -3.90 2.19 -10.95
N VAL A 12 -4.69 3.04 -10.29
CA VAL A 12 -6.16 3.07 -10.45
C VAL A 12 -6.57 3.32 -11.90
N ARG A 13 -5.92 4.25 -12.60
CA ARG A 13 -6.18 4.51 -14.02
C ARG A 13 -5.77 3.34 -14.92
N ALA A 14 -4.64 2.69 -14.64
CA ALA A 14 -4.19 1.55 -15.42
C ALA A 14 -5.19 0.39 -15.30
N GLU A 15 -5.72 0.13 -14.11
CA GLU A 15 -6.77 -0.87 -13.93
C GLU A 15 -8.04 -0.51 -14.71
N ALA A 16 -8.49 0.75 -14.65
CA ALA A 16 -9.66 1.20 -15.41
C ALA A 16 -9.48 1.09 -16.93
N ALA A 17 -8.25 1.30 -17.44
CA ALA A 17 -7.96 1.27 -18.87
C ALA A 17 -7.72 -0.14 -19.42
N TYR A 18 -7.11 -1.04 -18.65
CA TYR A 18 -6.63 -2.34 -19.13
C TYR A 18 -7.34 -3.55 -18.50
N GLY A 19 -8.19 -3.31 -17.50
CA GLY A 19 -8.77 -4.34 -16.64
C GLY A 19 -7.73 -4.98 -15.71
N VAL A 20 -8.16 -5.87 -14.82
CA VAL A 20 -7.24 -6.69 -14.01
C VAL A 20 -6.66 -7.79 -14.89
N ARG A 21 -5.56 -7.52 -15.61
CA ARG A 21 -4.90 -8.54 -16.43
C ARG A 21 -3.81 -9.28 -15.65
N GLY A 22 -4.00 -10.60 -15.54
CA GLY A 22 -2.91 -11.58 -15.43
C GLY A 22 -2.18 -11.65 -14.08
N THR A 23 -2.89 -12.08 -13.03
CA THR A 23 -2.51 -12.96 -11.89
C THR A 23 -3.37 -12.56 -10.69
N ALA A 24 -4.54 -13.19 -10.52
CA ALA A 24 -5.34 -13.16 -9.28
C ALA A 24 -5.51 -11.79 -8.55
N GLY A 25 -5.53 -10.68 -9.28
CA GLY A 25 -5.57 -9.34 -8.69
C GLY A 25 -7.00 -8.96 -8.31
N ALA A 26 -7.26 -8.72 -7.03
CA ALA A 26 -8.46 -8.02 -6.62
C ALA A 26 -8.44 -6.60 -7.23
N SER A 27 -9.58 -6.11 -7.70
CA SER A 27 -9.71 -4.72 -8.15
C SER A 27 -9.26 -3.76 -7.05
N ALA A 28 -8.60 -2.64 -7.39
CA ALA A 28 -8.35 -1.57 -6.42
C ALA A 28 -9.65 -1.11 -5.76
N ARG A 29 -10.79 -1.15 -6.47
CA ARG A 29 -12.10 -0.83 -5.91
C ARG A 29 -12.56 -1.82 -4.81
N SER A 30 -12.06 -3.05 -4.85
CA SER A 30 -12.33 -4.07 -3.82
C SER A 30 -11.28 -4.09 -2.70
N ALA A 31 -10.25 -3.25 -2.77
CA ALA A 31 -9.22 -3.20 -1.75
C ALA A 31 -9.78 -2.51 -0.49
N SER A 32 -9.86 -3.26 0.60
CA SER A 32 -10.17 -2.71 1.94
C SER A 32 -8.95 -2.13 2.65
N THR A 33 -7.74 -2.33 2.11
CA THR A 33 -6.49 -1.89 2.73
C THR A 33 -5.49 -1.45 1.67
N VAL A 34 -4.86 -0.30 1.90
CA VAL A 34 -3.80 0.28 1.10
C VAL A 34 -2.56 0.33 1.96
N ILE A 35 -1.48 -0.31 1.52
CA ILE A 35 -0.21 -0.25 2.23
C ILE A 35 0.78 0.60 1.45
N LEU A 36 1.19 1.71 2.05
CA LEU A 36 2.29 2.54 1.57
C LEU A 36 3.60 1.83 1.93
N SER A 37 4.30 1.31 0.93
CA SER A 37 5.64 0.72 1.08
C SER A 37 6.62 1.34 0.08
N GLY A 38 7.92 1.29 0.39
CA GLY A 38 8.97 1.87 -0.45
C GLY A 38 10.11 2.50 0.35
N GLY A 39 11.24 2.77 -0.34
CA GLY A 39 12.39 3.44 0.27
C GLY A 39 12.07 4.83 0.83
N SER A 40 11.20 5.59 0.16
CA SER A 40 10.76 6.91 0.62
C SER A 40 9.95 6.86 1.92
N ILE A 41 9.24 5.76 2.19
CA ILE A 41 8.47 5.57 3.43
C ILE A 41 9.36 4.98 4.52
N ARG A 42 10.28 4.08 4.16
CA ARG A 42 11.27 3.50 5.08
C ARG A 42 12.10 4.58 5.78
N TYR A 43 12.54 5.60 5.04
CA TYR A 43 13.38 6.68 5.59
C TYR A 43 12.59 7.92 6.04
N ALA A 44 11.27 7.94 5.86
CA ALA A 44 10.43 9.02 6.36
C ALA A 44 10.33 8.97 7.90
N SER A 45 10.35 10.15 8.53
CA SER A 45 10.03 10.29 9.95
C SER A 45 8.56 9.92 10.22
N PRO A 46 8.18 9.64 11.49
CA PRO A 46 6.78 9.37 11.83
C PRO A 46 5.83 10.48 11.40
N ALA A 47 6.20 11.75 11.59
CA ALA A 47 5.40 12.90 11.15
C ALA A 47 5.23 12.93 9.62
N GLN A 48 6.29 12.68 8.86
CA GLN A 48 6.23 12.62 7.40
C GLN A 48 5.34 11.47 6.91
N ARG A 49 5.31 10.33 7.62
CA ARG A 49 4.41 9.22 7.29
C ARG A 49 2.95 9.57 7.58
N ALA A 50 2.67 10.20 8.71
CA ALA A 50 1.33 10.69 9.03
C ALA A 50 0.83 11.68 7.97
N GLU A 51 1.68 12.60 7.52
CA GLU A 51 1.37 13.52 6.41
C GLU A 51 1.10 12.78 5.09
N LEU A 52 1.82 11.69 4.80
CA LEU A 52 1.56 10.86 3.62
C LEU A 52 0.20 10.17 3.71
N VAL A 53 -0.13 9.59 4.86
CA VAL A 53 -1.43 8.95 5.11
C VAL A 53 -2.54 9.99 4.96
N ALA A 54 -2.42 11.15 5.62
CA ALA A 54 -3.37 12.25 5.52
C ALA A 54 -3.56 12.70 4.07
N ALA A 55 -2.47 12.87 3.30
CA ALA A 55 -2.57 13.27 1.90
C ALA A 55 -3.33 12.26 1.02
N VAL A 56 -3.21 10.95 1.28
CA VAL A 56 -3.99 9.92 0.58
C VAL A 56 -5.45 9.96 1.03
N LEU A 57 -5.71 10.13 2.33
CA LEU A 57 -7.05 10.27 2.89
C LEU A 57 -7.74 11.55 2.42
N ASP A 58 -7.01 12.61 2.11
CA ASP A 58 -7.58 13.86 1.61
C ASP A 58 -7.72 13.91 0.08
N ASP A 59 -7.34 12.84 -0.64
CA ASP A 59 -7.43 12.72 -2.10
C ASP A 59 -8.85 12.55 -2.65
N ARG A 60 -9.78 13.39 -2.20
CA ARG A 60 -11.19 13.33 -2.59
C ARG A 60 -11.32 13.54 -4.10
N GLY A 61 -11.95 12.59 -4.80
CA GLY A 61 -12.08 12.59 -6.26
C GLY A 61 -10.86 12.08 -7.02
N GLY A 62 -9.77 11.72 -6.33
CA GLY A 62 -8.62 11.02 -6.91
C GLY A 62 -8.69 9.52 -6.65
N ALA A 63 -7.59 8.94 -6.18
CA ALA A 63 -7.52 7.51 -5.88
C ALA A 63 -8.43 7.09 -4.72
N ARG A 64 -8.61 7.95 -3.71
CA ARG A 64 -9.51 7.66 -2.58
C ARG A 64 -10.97 7.51 -3.01
N GLY A 65 -11.39 8.21 -4.08
CA GLY A 65 -12.73 8.03 -4.65
C GLY A 65 -12.97 6.62 -5.20
N VAL A 66 -11.90 5.86 -5.47
CA VAL A 66 -11.97 4.47 -5.93
C VAL A 66 -11.77 3.48 -4.78
N LEU A 67 -10.93 3.86 -3.81
CA LEU A 67 -10.60 3.07 -2.62
C LEU A 67 -11.61 3.35 -1.49
N LEU A 68 -12.88 3.03 -1.74
CA LEU A 68 -13.98 3.26 -0.81
C LEU A 68 -13.70 2.56 0.54
N ASP A 69 -13.62 3.36 1.60
CA ASP A 69 -13.36 2.94 2.98
C ASP A 69 -12.09 2.12 3.20
N ALA A 70 -11.12 2.21 2.28
CA ALA A 70 -9.86 1.51 2.44
C ALA A 70 -9.03 2.10 3.59
N GLU A 71 -8.54 1.23 4.46
CA GLU A 71 -7.60 1.61 5.51
C GLU A 71 -6.21 1.86 4.91
N VAL A 72 -5.58 2.97 5.25
CA VAL A 72 -4.24 3.34 4.75
C VAL A 72 -3.21 3.10 5.86
N ARG A 73 -2.24 2.23 5.62
CA ARG A 73 -1.13 1.93 6.55
C ARG A 73 0.24 2.12 5.92
N CYS A 74 1.28 2.25 6.73
CA CYS A 74 2.67 2.31 6.26
C CYS A 74 3.47 1.05 6.62
N ASP A 75 4.17 0.48 5.64
CA ASP A 75 5.23 -0.50 5.85
C ASP A 75 6.53 0.24 6.22
N SER A 76 6.67 0.53 7.51
CA SER A 76 7.76 1.35 8.05
C SER A 76 9.14 0.72 7.91
N ARG A 77 9.21 -0.61 7.87
CA ARG A 77 10.47 -1.38 7.84
C ARG A 77 10.73 -2.04 6.48
N TYR A 78 9.88 -1.80 5.48
CA TYR A 78 10.00 -2.36 4.13
C TYR A 78 10.02 -3.89 4.13
N VAL A 79 9.16 -4.51 4.95
CA VAL A 79 9.16 -5.95 5.17
C VAL A 79 8.25 -6.73 4.23
N LEU A 80 7.28 -6.08 3.57
CA LEU A 80 6.28 -6.79 2.78
C LEU A 80 6.86 -7.52 1.57
N ALA A 81 7.89 -6.94 0.93
CA ALA A 81 8.57 -7.60 -0.19
C ALA A 81 9.24 -8.92 0.27
N ALA A 82 9.97 -8.88 1.39
CA ALA A 82 10.59 -10.07 1.97
C ALA A 82 9.55 -11.07 2.48
N ALA A 83 8.46 -10.61 3.10
CA ALA A 83 7.36 -11.48 3.54
C ALA A 83 6.69 -12.18 2.35
N GLY A 84 6.50 -11.49 1.22
CA GLY A 84 5.95 -12.08 0.00
C GLY A 84 6.82 -13.18 -0.58
N LEU A 85 8.14 -12.99 -0.61
CA LEU A 85 9.10 -14.01 -1.03
C LEU A 85 9.06 -15.26 -0.14
N LEU A 86 8.88 -15.06 1.17
CA LEU A 86 8.81 -16.15 2.15
C LEU A 86 7.43 -16.83 2.21
N ALA A 87 6.37 -16.20 1.72
CA ALA A 87 4.99 -16.60 2.05
C ALA A 87 4.63 -18.02 1.62
N LYS A 88 5.18 -18.50 0.49
CA LYS A 88 4.89 -19.82 -0.07
C LYS A 88 5.60 -20.93 0.70
N ASP A 89 6.90 -20.78 0.91
CA ASP A 89 7.76 -21.85 1.43
C ASP A 89 7.94 -21.77 2.96
N HIS A 90 7.80 -20.56 3.53
CA HIS A 90 8.00 -20.26 4.96
C HIS A 90 6.90 -19.34 5.52
N PRO A 91 5.62 -19.77 5.52
CA PRO A 91 4.49 -18.92 5.90
C PRO A 91 4.55 -18.42 7.35
N THR A 92 5.11 -19.21 8.28
CA THR A 92 5.28 -18.79 9.68
C THR A 92 6.32 -17.68 9.81
N ALA A 93 7.43 -17.77 9.08
CA ALA A 93 8.46 -16.73 9.07
C ALA A 93 7.94 -15.45 8.42
N ALA A 94 7.19 -15.55 7.31
CA ALA A 94 6.55 -14.41 6.66
C ALA A 94 5.61 -13.67 7.63
N ARG A 95 4.75 -14.40 8.36
CA ARG A 95 3.85 -13.82 9.37
C ARG A 95 4.62 -13.19 10.54
N GLY A 96 5.65 -13.87 11.03
CA GLY A 96 6.52 -13.34 12.08
C GLY A 96 7.19 -12.03 11.67
N LEU A 97 7.67 -11.97 10.43
CA LEU A 97 8.29 -10.79 9.86
C LEU A 97 7.31 -9.62 9.75
N VAL A 98 6.06 -9.85 9.32
CA VAL A 98 5.04 -8.79 9.27
C VAL A 98 4.70 -8.28 10.66
N ARG A 99 4.52 -9.17 11.64
CA ARG A 99 4.22 -8.81 13.04
C ARG A 99 5.36 -8.03 13.69
N ALA A 100 6.61 -8.46 13.46
CA ALA A 100 7.79 -7.76 13.96
C ALA A 100 8.14 -6.52 13.13
N GLY A 101 7.63 -6.41 11.90
CA GLY A 101 8.00 -5.40 10.91
C GLY A 101 7.29 -4.05 11.05
N GLY A 102 6.28 -3.94 11.91
CA GLY A 102 5.65 -2.65 12.21
C GLY A 102 4.91 -2.07 11.00
N LEU A 103 3.90 -2.78 10.51
CA LEU A 103 2.76 -2.09 9.91
C LEU A 103 2.22 -1.17 11.00
N VAL A 104 2.48 0.12 10.84
CA VAL A 104 2.02 1.15 11.76
C VAL A 104 0.80 1.80 11.14
N ASP A 105 -0.17 2.11 12.01
CA ASP A 105 -1.37 2.89 11.67
C ASP A 105 -0.99 4.34 11.33
#